data_AF-A0A0Q9IE24-F1
#
_entry.id   AF-A0A0Q9IE24-F1
#
_cell.length_a   1.000
_cell.length_b   1.000
_cell.length_c   1.000
_cell.angle_alpha   90.00
_cell.angle_beta   90.00
_cell.angle_gamma   90.00
#
_symmetry.space_group_name_H-M   'P 1'
#
loop_
_entity.id
_entity.type
_entity.pdbx_description
1 polymer ?
#
loop_
_entity_poly.entity_id
_entity_poly.type
_entity_poly.pdbx_seq_one_letter_code
_entity_poly.pdbx_strand_id
1 'polypeptide(L)'
;MPSSKKALLDAATKSADKLRAKNKPVDFDMPLRIEPDSGTPNVRNTSSSHWKRWLDIPNRCLVPFTSFSEFNRDAGGDVWFAFGEDRPTAFFAGIWCPQWTSVRKVKKGEATAERFAFLTTDPNAKVALIDPKAMPVT
;
A
#
# COMPACT_ATOMS: atom_id res chain seq x y z
N MET A 1 -1.00 -3.08 -3.88
CA MET A 1 -1.57 -2.54 -5.14
C MET A 1 -0.65 -1.50 -5.75
N PRO A 2 -0.81 -1.12 -7.04
CA PRO A 2 -0.01 -0.06 -7.65
C PRO A 2 -0.22 1.29 -6.98
N SER A 3 0.85 2.09 -6.87
CA SER A 3 0.75 3.46 -6.39
C SER A 3 0.00 4.36 -7.38
N SER A 4 -0.56 5.47 -6.89
CA SER A 4 -1.25 6.43 -7.76
C SER A 4 -0.28 7.10 -8.74
N LYS A 5 -0.78 7.51 -9.91
CA LYS A 5 0.02 8.27 -10.89
C LYS A 5 0.67 9.50 -10.27
N LYS A 6 -0.05 10.20 -9.39
CA LYS A 6 0.47 11.35 -8.64
C LYS A 6 1.64 10.93 -7.73
N ALA A 7 1.49 9.86 -6.95
CA ALA A 7 2.56 9.39 -6.07
C ALA A 7 3.82 8.97 -6.85
N LEU A 8 3.64 8.33 -8.01
CA LEU A 8 4.76 7.97 -8.90
C LEU A 8 5.43 9.20 -9.50
N LEU A 9 4.66 10.21 -9.93
CA LEU A 9 5.20 11.47 -10.43
C LEU A 9 5.99 12.20 -9.34
N ASP A 10 5.41 12.33 -8.14
CA ASP A 10 6.06 12.99 -7.01
C ASP A 10 7.37 12.27 -6.62
N ALA A 11 7.40 10.93 -6.68
CA ALA A 11 8.61 10.13 -6.43
C ALA A 11 9.67 10.36 -7.51
N ALA A 12 9.26 10.29 -8.79
CA ALA A 12 10.13 10.53 -9.93
C ALA A 12 10.75 11.94 -9.91
N THR A 13 9.96 12.97 -9.58
CA THR A 13 10.44 14.35 -9.40
C THR A 13 11.50 14.43 -8.30
N LYS A 14 11.24 13.83 -7.12
CA LYS A 14 12.22 13.79 -6.02
C LYS A 14 13.51 13.05 -6.41
N SER A 15 13.41 11.98 -7.19
CA SER A 15 14.55 11.24 -7.71
C SER A 15 15.36 12.10 -8.69
N ALA A 16 14.70 12.81 -9.61
CA ALA A 16 15.34 13.75 -10.53
C ALA A 16 16.06 14.91 -9.80
N ASP A 17 15.43 15.51 -8.79
CA ASP A 17 16.03 16.61 -8.02
C ASP A 17 17.30 16.16 -7.29
N LYS A 18 17.31 14.93 -6.75
CA LYS A 18 18.51 14.34 -6.12
C LYS A 18 19.64 14.11 -7.12
N LEU A 19 19.33 13.82 -8.39
CA LEU A 19 20.34 13.66 -9.44
C LEU A 19 20.90 15.01 -9.88
N ARG A 20 20.05 16.03 -10.03
CA ARG A 20 20.47 17.42 -10.30
C ARG A 20 21.41 17.93 -9.21
N ALA A 21 21.06 17.73 -7.94
CA ALA A 21 21.91 18.11 -6.80
C ALA A 21 23.28 17.40 -6.78
N LYS A 22 23.42 16.29 -7.53
CA LYS A 22 24.67 15.53 -7.67
C LYS A 22 25.38 15.78 -9.00
N ASN A 23 24.95 16.78 -9.78
CA ASN A 23 25.45 17.09 -11.13
C ASN A 23 25.44 15.87 -12.07
N LYS A 24 24.48 14.96 -11.88
CA LYS A 24 24.30 13.81 -12.77
C LYS A 24 23.33 14.18 -13.89
N PRO A 25 23.53 13.68 -15.12
CA PRO A 25 22.57 13.87 -16.20
C PRO A 25 21.21 13.28 -15.80
N VAL A 26 20.16 14.07 -15.98
CA VAL A 26 18.77 13.64 -15.80
C VAL A 26 18.18 13.46 -17.18
N ASP A 27 17.84 12.22 -17.51
CA ASP A 27 16.99 11.94 -18.66
C ASP A 27 15.54 12.27 -18.29
N PHE A 28 14.96 13.26 -18.97
CA PHE A 28 13.62 13.76 -18.69
C PHE A 28 12.51 12.87 -19.27
N ASP A 29 12.83 11.99 -20.22
CA ASP A 29 11.85 11.05 -20.83
C ASP A 29 11.77 9.72 -20.07
N MET A 30 12.80 9.39 -19.28
CA MET A 30 12.89 8.14 -18.52
C MET A 30 12.17 8.04 -17.16
N PRO A 31 11.66 9.08 -16.46
CA PRO A 31 11.39 8.93 -15.02
C PRO A 31 10.24 7.98 -14.67
N LEU A 32 9.10 8.04 -15.36
CA LEU A 32 7.89 7.34 -14.87
C LEU A 32 7.90 5.82 -15.08
N ARG A 33 8.56 5.33 -16.13
CA ARG A 33 8.51 3.90 -16.47
C ARG A 33 9.47 3.06 -15.63
N ILE A 34 10.58 3.66 -15.18
CA ILE A 34 11.59 2.96 -14.37
C ILE A 34 11.54 3.33 -12.89
N GLU A 35 10.76 4.34 -12.49
CA GLU A 35 10.66 4.73 -11.08
C GLU A 35 10.16 3.55 -10.24
N PRO A 36 10.87 3.20 -9.16
CA PRO A 36 10.45 2.11 -8.28
C PRO A 36 9.10 2.39 -7.61
N ASP A 37 8.12 1.56 -7.88
CA ASP A 37 6.83 1.56 -7.19
C ASP A 37 6.89 0.61 -5.99
N SER A 38 6.96 1.12 -4.76
CA SER A 38 6.88 0.30 -3.55
C SER A 38 5.51 -0.34 -3.34
N GLY A 39 4.49 0.18 -4.03
CA GLY A 39 3.09 -0.21 -3.93
C GLY A 39 2.38 0.45 -2.75
N THR A 40 1.05 0.41 -2.82
CA THR A 40 0.12 0.84 -1.77
C THR A 40 -0.48 -0.40 -1.09
N PRO A 41 -0.22 -0.65 0.20
CA PRO A 41 -0.76 -1.80 0.92
C PRO A 41 -2.18 -1.58 1.47
N ASN A 42 -2.53 -0.33 1.79
CA ASN A 42 -3.77 0.06 2.47
C ASN A 42 -4.58 1.03 1.61
N VAL A 43 -5.85 0.72 1.34
CA VAL A 43 -6.74 1.53 0.50
C VAL A 43 -7.84 2.14 1.35
N ARG A 44 -7.72 3.47 1.60
CA ARG A 44 -8.69 4.22 2.40
C ARG A 44 -9.76 4.90 1.55
N ASN A 45 -9.34 5.73 0.60
CA ASN A 45 -10.27 6.55 -0.18
C ASN A 45 -10.75 5.82 -1.44
N THR A 46 -11.77 4.97 -1.31
CA THR A 46 -12.37 4.21 -2.43
C THR A 46 -13.04 5.10 -3.49
N SER A 47 -13.34 6.37 -3.19
CA SER A 47 -13.89 7.32 -4.17
C SER A 47 -12.85 7.79 -5.20
N SER A 48 -11.55 7.63 -4.91
CA SER A 48 -10.48 8.04 -5.82
C SER A 48 -10.58 7.32 -7.16
N SER A 49 -10.47 8.08 -8.25
CA SER A 49 -10.43 7.53 -9.62
C SER A 49 -9.31 6.52 -9.85
N HIS A 50 -8.24 6.58 -9.05
CA HIS A 50 -7.15 5.61 -9.08
C HIS A 50 -7.64 4.18 -8.80
N TRP A 51 -8.51 4.01 -7.79
CA TRP A 51 -8.95 2.68 -7.35
C TRP A 51 -10.10 2.11 -8.16
N LYS A 52 -10.91 2.95 -8.83
CA LYS A 52 -12.14 2.53 -9.52
C LYS A 52 -11.98 1.27 -10.39
N ARG A 53 -10.83 1.13 -11.07
CA ARG A 53 -10.54 -0.02 -11.95
C ARG A 53 -10.31 -1.36 -11.22
N TRP A 54 -10.17 -1.35 -9.90
CA TRP A 54 -9.89 -2.53 -9.06
C TRP A 54 -10.92 -2.71 -7.94
N LEU A 55 -12.05 -2.01 -7.98
CA LEU A 55 -13.12 -2.13 -6.98
C LEU A 55 -14.27 -3.07 -7.43
N ASP A 56 -14.24 -3.50 -8.70
CA ASP A 56 -15.23 -4.42 -9.25
C ASP A 56 -14.96 -5.88 -8.80
N ILE A 57 -15.97 -6.74 -8.93
CA ILE A 57 -15.99 -8.13 -8.46
C ILE A 57 -14.74 -8.92 -8.85
N PRO A 58 -14.23 -8.86 -10.10
CA PRO A 58 -13.05 -9.65 -10.51
C PRO A 58 -11.76 -9.31 -9.75
N ASN A 59 -11.72 -8.16 -9.09
CA ASN A 59 -10.56 -7.68 -8.36
C ASN A 59 -10.71 -7.82 -6.84
N ARG A 60 -11.79 -8.42 -6.34
CA ARG A 60 -11.94 -8.64 -4.89
C ARG A 60 -11.15 -9.87 -4.45
N CYS A 61 -10.53 -9.79 -3.28
CA CYS A 61 -9.90 -10.95 -2.66
C CYS A 61 -10.13 -10.97 -1.15
N LEU A 62 -9.97 -12.16 -0.55
CA LEU A 62 -9.95 -12.33 0.90
C LEU A 62 -8.49 -12.44 1.34
N VAL A 63 -8.10 -11.62 2.32
CA VAL A 63 -6.74 -11.64 2.89
C VAL A 63 -6.81 -12.28 4.27
N PRO A 64 -6.45 -13.57 4.43
CA PRO A 64 -6.58 -14.27 5.70
C PRO A 64 -5.61 -13.71 6.75
N PHE A 65 -6.07 -13.60 7.99
CA PHE A 65 -5.25 -13.24 9.15
C PHE A 65 -5.80 -13.89 10.43
N THR A 66 -4.98 -13.94 11.47
CA THR A 66 -5.36 -14.38 12.83
C THR A 66 -5.20 -13.26 13.87
N SER A 67 -4.25 -12.36 13.64
CA SER A 67 -4.06 -11.11 14.40
C SER A 67 -3.41 -10.05 13.53
N PHE A 68 -3.60 -8.78 13.87
CA PHE A 68 -2.92 -7.65 13.25
C PHE A 68 -2.37 -6.71 14.32
N SER A 69 -1.40 -5.88 13.97
CA SER A 69 -0.81 -4.91 14.90
C SER A 69 -0.96 -3.49 14.40
N GLU A 70 -1.01 -2.56 15.36
CA GLU A 70 -0.73 -1.15 15.12
C GLU A 70 0.47 -0.74 15.98
N PHE A 71 1.31 0.15 15.45
CA PHE A 71 2.52 0.57 16.14
C PHE A 71 2.22 1.69 17.14
N ASN A 72 2.59 1.51 18.40
CA ASN A 72 2.50 2.52 19.45
C ASN A 72 3.85 2.70 20.14
N ARG A 73 4.46 3.88 19.93
CA ARG A 73 5.77 4.20 20.47
C ARG A 73 5.79 4.23 22.01
N ASP A 74 4.72 4.72 22.62
CA ASP A 74 4.63 4.88 24.07
C ASP A 74 4.39 3.53 24.78
N ALA A 75 3.77 2.58 24.07
CA ALA A 75 3.62 1.19 24.51
C ALA A 75 4.86 0.31 24.22
N GLY A 76 5.94 0.88 23.67
CA GLY A 76 7.18 0.17 23.39
C GLY A 76 7.19 -0.65 22.10
N GLY A 77 6.19 -0.48 21.22
CA GLY A 77 6.16 -1.14 19.90
C GLY A 77 4.77 -1.54 19.44
N ASP A 78 4.71 -2.70 18.78
CA ASP A 78 3.49 -3.22 18.18
C ASP A 78 2.47 -3.68 19.24
N VAL A 79 1.26 -3.14 19.16
CA VAL A 79 0.11 -3.60 19.94
C VAL A 79 -0.75 -4.49 19.05
N TRP A 80 -0.99 -5.72 19.51
CA TRP A 80 -1.67 -6.76 18.73
C TRP A 80 -3.16 -6.84 19.03
N PHE A 81 -3.97 -6.93 17.97
CA PHE A 81 -5.41 -7.13 17.99
C PHE A 81 -5.78 -8.48 17.40
N ALA A 82 -6.75 -9.15 17.99
CA ALA A 82 -7.30 -10.41 17.52
C ALA A 82 -8.78 -10.55 17.89
N PHE A 83 -9.47 -11.46 17.22
CA PHE A 83 -10.83 -11.84 17.58
C PHE A 83 -10.82 -12.86 18.72
N GLY A 84 -10.78 -12.39 19.96
CA GLY A 84 -10.71 -13.29 21.12
C GLY A 84 -9.32 -13.90 21.34
N GLU A 85 -9.19 -14.69 22.41
CA GLU A 85 -7.92 -15.32 22.80
C GLU A 85 -7.53 -16.49 21.89
N ASP A 86 -8.52 -17.16 21.28
CA ASP A 86 -8.37 -18.28 20.36
C ASP A 86 -7.88 -17.87 18.97
N ARG A 87 -7.94 -16.57 18.63
CA ARG A 87 -7.42 -15.98 17.37
C ARG A 87 -7.90 -16.75 16.12
N PRO A 88 -9.22 -16.90 15.93
CA PRO A 88 -9.78 -17.60 14.78
C PRO A 88 -9.37 -16.88 13.49
N THR A 89 -9.33 -17.62 12.39
CA THR A 89 -9.07 -17.02 11.08
C THR A 89 -10.19 -16.06 10.72
N ALA A 90 -9.80 -14.84 10.36
CA ALA A 90 -10.65 -13.82 9.79
C ALA A 90 -10.02 -13.30 8.48
N PHE A 91 -10.69 -12.34 7.83
CA PHE A 91 -10.26 -11.84 6.53
C PHE A 91 -10.34 -10.32 6.46
N PHE A 92 -9.31 -9.68 5.92
CA PHE A 92 -9.47 -8.30 5.48
C PHE A 92 -10.20 -8.25 4.14
N ALA A 93 -11.00 -7.21 3.94
CA ALA A 93 -11.57 -6.88 2.64
C ALA A 93 -10.45 -6.46 1.67
N GLY A 94 -10.05 -7.36 0.78
CA GLY A 94 -8.93 -7.20 -0.14
C GLY A 94 -9.33 -6.76 -1.54
N ILE A 95 -8.39 -6.10 -2.22
CA ILE A 95 -8.39 -5.93 -3.68
C ILE A 95 -7.10 -6.48 -4.29
N TRP A 96 -7.21 -6.97 -5.52
CA TRP A 96 -6.21 -7.76 -6.21
C TRP A 96 -6.05 -7.29 -7.67
N CYS A 97 -4.81 -7.28 -8.13
CA CYS A 97 -4.44 -7.06 -9.51
C CYS A 97 -3.55 -8.23 -9.96
N PRO A 98 -4.04 -9.12 -10.84
CA PRO A 98 -3.32 -10.33 -11.22
C PRO A 98 -2.07 -10.05 -12.06
N GLN A 99 -2.10 -9.02 -12.89
CA GLN A 99 -1.02 -8.75 -13.84
C GLN A 99 -0.64 -7.28 -13.80
N TRP A 100 0.31 -6.94 -12.93
CA TRP A 100 0.88 -5.59 -12.89
C TRP A 100 2.36 -5.61 -13.20
N THR A 101 2.73 -4.93 -14.28
CA THR A 101 4.11 -4.73 -14.71
C THR A 101 4.64 -3.43 -14.14
N SER A 102 5.66 -3.49 -13.29
CA SER A 102 6.35 -2.31 -12.78
C SER A 102 7.75 -2.64 -12.26
N VAL A 103 8.57 -1.62 -12.03
CA VAL A 103 9.81 -1.76 -11.27
C VAL A 103 9.49 -1.72 -9.78
N ARG A 104 9.68 -2.82 -9.05
CA ARG A 104 9.52 -2.83 -7.57
C ARG A 104 10.80 -2.43 -6.83
N LYS A 105 11.94 -2.81 -7.40
CA LYS A 105 13.28 -2.52 -6.87
C LYS A 105 14.17 -2.23 -8.08
N VAL A 106 14.89 -1.11 -8.07
CA VAL A 106 15.78 -0.70 -9.19
C VAL A 106 16.64 -1.86 -9.68
N LYS A 107 17.29 -2.59 -8.76
CA LYS A 107 18.19 -3.72 -9.08
C LYS A 107 17.53 -4.89 -9.80
N LYS A 108 16.20 -5.05 -9.70
CA LYS A 108 15.46 -6.16 -10.32
C LYS A 108 14.88 -5.81 -11.68
N GLY A 109 14.90 -4.54 -12.08
CA GLY A 109 14.25 -4.08 -13.30
C GLY A 109 12.73 -4.21 -13.28
N GLU A 110 12.13 -4.11 -14.46
CA GLU A 110 10.69 -4.25 -14.69
C GLU A 110 10.27 -5.72 -14.54
N ALA A 111 9.19 -5.97 -13.80
CA ALA A 111 8.65 -7.32 -13.64
C ALA A 111 7.13 -7.29 -13.55
N THR A 112 6.49 -8.31 -14.13
CA THR A 112 5.06 -8.57 -13.97
C THR A 112 4.83 -9.44 -12.75
N ALA A 113 3.91 -9.04 -11.88
CA ALA A 113 3.53 -9.84 -10.73
C ALA A 113 2.11 -9.52 -10.27
N GLU A 114 1.56 -10.48 -9.52
CA GLU A 114 0.34 -10.30 -8.77
C GLU A 114 0.56 -9.32 -7.61
N ARG A 115 -0.45 -8.49 -7.36
CA ARG A 115 -0.45 -7.49 -6.30
C ARG A 115 -1.78 -7.53 -5.58
N PHE A 116 -1.75 -7.33 -4.26
CA PHE A 116 -2.95 -7.09 -3.49
C PHE A 116 -2.76 -5.90 -2.53
N ALA A 117 -3.87 -5.45 -1.96
CA ALA A 117 -3.98 -4.51 -0.85
C ALA A 117 -5.26 -4.85 -0.10
N PHE A 118 -5.45 -4.29 1.09
CA PHE A 118 -6.74 -4.35 1.78
C PHE A 118 -7.27 -2.97 2.09
N LEU A 119 -8.59 -2.90 2.25
CA LEU A 119 -9.28 -1.67 2.58
C LEU A 119 -9.05 -1.31 4.05
N THR A 120 -8.98 -0.01 4.34
CA THR A 120 -8.97 0.52 5.70
C THR A 120 -10.13 1.47 5.92
N THR A 121 -10.57 1.60 7.16
CA THR A 121 -11.74 2.41 7.59
C THR A 121 -11.42 3.17 8.89
N ASP A 122 -12.31 4.07 9.31
CA ASP A 122 -12.16 4.78 10.59
C ASP A 122 -12.04 3.77 11.74
N PRO A 123 -11.12 3.99 12.70
CA PRO A 123 -10.90 3.04 13.77
C PRO A 123 -12.10 2.98 14.72
N ASN A 124 -12.39 1.80 15.24
CA ASN A 124 -13.32 1.64 16.35
C ASN A 124 -12.71 2.16 17.66
N ALA A 125 -13.50 2.21 18.73
CA ALA A 125 -13.08 2.73 20.03
C ALA A 125 -11.85 2.02 20.63
N LYS A 126 -11.57 0.76 20.29
CA LYS A 126 -10.41 0.02 20.80
C LYS A 126 -9.15 0.36 20.00
N VAL A 127 -9.24 0.34 18.68
CA VAL A 127 -8.09 0.63 17.81
C VAL A 127 -7.71 2.10 17.89
N ALA A 128 -8.69 3.01 18.02
CA ALA A 128 -8.45 4.45 18.09
C ALA A 128 -7.58 4.90 19.27
N LEU A 129 -7.48 4.09 20.32
CA LEU A 129 -6.57 4.32 21.45
C LEU A 129 -5.10 4.12 21.07
N ILE A 130 -4.84 3.37 19.99
CA ILE A 130 -3.51 2.99 19.52
C ILE A 130 -3.19 3.68 18.19
N ASP A 131 -4.06 3.56 17.18
CA ASP A 131 -4.01 4.32 15.93
C ASP A 131 -5.34 5.07 15.70
N PRO A 132 -5.39 6.39 15.92
CA PRO A 132 -6.60 7.19 15.70
C PRO A 132 -6.90 7.45 14.22
N LYS A 133 -6.01 7.09 13.29
CA LYS A 133 -6.15 7.40 11.86
C LYS A 133 -6.98 6.38 11.12
N ALA A 134 -6.76 5.09 11.37
CA ALA A 134 -7.38 4.03 10.60
C ALA A 134 -7.35 2.69 11.34
N MET A 135 -8.21 1.79 10.89
CA MET A 135 -8.05 0.35 11.11
C MET A 135 -8.30 -0.40 9.80
N PRO A 136 -7.81 -1.65 9.66
CA PRO A 136 -8.22 -2.50 8.55
C PRO A 136 -9.73 -2.78 8.56
N VAL A 137 -10.33 -2.98 7.38
CA VAL A 137 -11.71 -3.48 7.28
C VAL A 137 -11.69 -4.98 7.58
N THR A 138 -12.20 -5.34 8.76
CA THR A 138 -12.27 -6.69 9.33
C THR A 138 -13.69 -7.08 9.69
#